data_AF-A0A931HJM3-F1
#
_entry.id   AF-A0A931HJM3-F1
#
_cell.length_a   1.000
_cell.length_b   1.000
_cell.length_c   1.000
_cell.angle_alpha   90.00
_cell.angle_beta   90.00
_cell.angle_gamma   90.00
#
_symmetry.space_group_name_H-M   'P 1'
#
loop_
_entity.id
_entity.type
_entity.pdbx_description
1 polymer ?
#
loop_
_entity_poly.entity_id
_entity_poly.type
_entity_poly.pdbx_seq_one_letter_code
_entity_poly.pdbx_strand_id
1 'polypeptide(L)'
;MLEPTPAEIIDQRTAGQISTEQMMEQLLNWNFTFGTVPKVGGIAADAYEPGSWDEVERAFYRGQLTEDELARLMDKNKDKLEQAARSA
;
A
#
# COMPACT_ATOMS: atom_id res chain seq x y z
N MET A 1 17.17 -1.56 11.98
CA MET A 1 15.77 -2.00 12.20
C MET A 1 15.05 -1.84 10.88
N LEU A 2 14.29 -2.84 10.45
CA LEU A 2 13.43 -2.72 9.27
C LEU A 2 12.22 -1.87 9.64
N GLU A 3 11.81 -0.96 8.77
CA GLU A 3 10.58 -0.20 8.96
C GLU A 3 9.37 -1.16 8.82
N PRO A 4 8.34 -1.06 9.67
CA PRO A 4 7.21 -1.98 9.67
C PRO A 4 6.37 -1.82 8.40
N THR A 5 6.05 -2.91 7.71
CA THR A 5 5.24 -2.87 6.48
C THR A 5 3.85 -2.24 6.72
N PRO A 6 3.18 -1.70 5.67
CA PRO A 6 1.80 -1.24 5.78
C PRO A 6 0.85 -2.30 6.37
N ALA A 7 1.03 -3.57 6.02
CA ALA A 7 0.27 -4.67 6.61
C ALA A 7 0.48 -4.77 8.12
N GLU A 8 1.73 -4.71 8.59
CA GLU A 8 2.04 -4.74 10.04
C GLU A 8 1.46 -3.54 10.78
N ILE A 9 1.51 -2.34 10.20
CA ILE A 9 0.92 -1.13 10.79
C ILE A 9 -0.60 -1.29 10.96
N ILE A 10 -1.29 -1.85 9.94
CA ILE A 10 -2.74 -2.07 9.98
C ILE A 10 -3.10 -3.19 10.97
N ASP A 11 -2.29 -4.24 11.05
CA ASP A 11 -2.50 -5.33 12.00
C ASP A 11 -2.33 -4.86 13.45
N GLN A 12 -1.37 -3.97 13.73
CA GLN A 12 -1.23 -3.34 15.05
C GLN A 12 -2.48 -2.55 15.45
N ARG A 13 -3.10 -1.83 14.51
CA ARG A 13 -4.37 -1.13 14.75
C ARG A 13 -5.50 -2.11 15.02
N THR A 14 -5.56 -3.20 14.24
CA THR A 14 -6.57 -4.25 14.40
C THR A 14 -6.43 -4.96 15.76
N ALA A 15 -5.20 -5.11 16.25
CA ALA A 15 -4.89 -5.64 17.58
C ALA A 15 -5.07 -4.63 18.72
N GLY A 16 -5.43 -3.37 18.43
CA GLY A 16 -5.61 -2.31 19.42
C GLY A 16 -4.31 -1.78 20.03
N GLN A 17 -3.16 -2.06 19.40
CA GLN A 17 -1.84 -1.62 19.85
C GLN A 17 -1.55 -0.16 19.48
N ILE A 18 -2.10 0.30 18.36
CA ILE A 18 -2.05 1.70 17.92
C ILE A 18 -3.46 2.20 17.61
N SER A 19 -3.68 3.51 17.76
CA SER A 19 -4.94 4.13 17.37
C SER A 19 -5.06 4.23 15.84
N THR A 20 -6.29 4.45 15.35
CA THR A 20 -6.51 4.79 13.93
C THR A 20 -5.71 6.03 13.52
N GLU A 21 -5.58 7.05 14.38
CA GLU A 21 -4.81 8.25 14.07
C GLU A 21 -3.32 7.95 13.90
N GLN A 22 -2.74 7.13 14.78
CA GLN A 22 -1.35 6.69 14.69
C GLN A 22 -1.09 5.79 13.47
N MET A 23 -2.05 4.94 13.12
CA MET A 23 -2.00 4.13 11.91
C MET A 23 -1.96 5.04 10.67
N MET A 24 -2.89 5.98 10.58
CA MET A 24 -2.99 6.90 9.44
C MET A 24 -1.79 7.83 9.32
N GLU A 25 -1.25 8.33 10.44
CA GLU A 25 -0.02 9.13 10.43
C GLU A 25 1.15 8.34 9.82
N GLN A 26 1.34 7.08 10.21
CA GLN A 26 2.41 6.25 9.67
C GLN A 26 2.19 5.94 8.19
N LEU A 27 0.98 5.54 7.80
CA LEU A 27 0.67 5.19 6.41
C LEU A 27 0.74 6.42 5.47
N LEU A 28 0.34 7.61 5.92
CA LEU A 28 0.42 8.84 5.11
C LEU A 28 1.86 9.33 4.89
N ASN A 29 2.79 8.94 5.77
CA ASN A 29 4.21 9.21 5.64
C ASN A 29 4.99 8.06 4.98
N TRP A 30 4.31 6.95 4.67
CA TRP A 30 4.93 5.78 4.07
C TRP A 30 5.28 6.03 2.59
N ASN A 31 6.47 5.60 2.16
CA ASN A 31 6.86 5.69 0.76
C ASN A 31 6.41 4.44 -0.01
N PHE A 32 5.15 4.42 -0.45
CA PHE A 32 4.60 3.29 -1.17
C PHE A 32 5.34 2.97 -2.47
N THR A 33 5.51 1.67 -2.68
CA THR A 33 5.86 1.03 -3.94
C THR A 33 4.62 0.40 -4.54
N PHE A 34 4.51 0.45 -5.86
CA PHE A 34 3.38 -0.10 -6.61
C PHE A 34 3.86 -1.34 -7.35
N GLY A 35 3.02 -2.37 -7.42
CA GLY A 35 3.42 -3.59 -8.07
C GLY A 35 3.70 -3.39 -9.55
N THR A 36 4.68 -4.13 -10.06
CA THR A 36 5.11 -4.03 -11.46
C THR A 36 5.24 -5.43 -12.06
N VAL A 37 5.13 -5.51 -13.39
CA VAL A 37 5.55 -6.71 -14.13
C VAL A 37 6.99 -6.47 -14.58
N PRO A 38 8.00 -7.03 -13.87
CA PRO A 38 9.39 -6.83 -14.25
C PRO A 38 9.65 -7.39 -15.65
N LYS A 39 10.43 -6.66 -16.47
CA LYS A 39 10.88 -7.15 -17.77
C LYS A 39 12.33 -7.63 -17.65
N VAL A 40 12.58 -8.91 -17.88
CA VAL A 40 13.92 -9.50 -17.90
C VAL A 40 14.34 -9.69 -19.36
N GLY A 41 15.39 -8.97 -19.79
CA GLY A 41 15.88 -9.06 -21.18
C GLY A 41 14.89 -8.57 -22.24
N GLY A 42 13.96 -7.67 -21.89
CA GLY A 42 12.92 -7.15 -22.80
C GLY A 42 11.68 -8.04 -22.89
N ILE A 43 11.66 -9.19 -22.23
CA ILE A 43 10.51 -10.08 -22.11
C ILE A 43 9.87 -9.82 -20.74
N ALA A 44 8.55 -9.63 -20.69
CA ALA A 44 7.84 -9.57 -19.42
C ALA A 44 8.06 -10.88 -18.66
N ALA A 45 8.54 -10.81 -17.43
CA ALA A 45 8.58 -11.98 -16.56
C ALA A 45 7.13 -12.40 -16.28
N ASP A 46 6.89 -13.71 -16.20
CA ASP A 46 5.54 -14.27 -16.01
C ASP A 46 4.95 -14.00 -14.61
N ALA A 47 5.66 -13.30 -13.72
CA ALA A 47 5.25 -13.05 -12.34
C ALA A 47 5.09 -11.55 -12.06
N TYR A 48 3.91 -11.18 -11.56
CA TYR A 48 3.66 -9.87 -10.96
C TYR A 48 4.41 -9.77 -9.63
N GLU A 49 5.19 -8.70 -9.45
CA GLU A 49 5.82 -8.40 -8.17
C GLU A 49 4.95 -7.37 -7.44
N PRO A 50 4.28 -7.74 -6.33
CA PRO A 50 3.41 -6.82 -5.59
C PRO A 50 4.23 -5.74 -4.87
N GLY A 51 3.70 -4.52 -4.88
CA GLY A 51 4.22 -3.41 -4.11
C GLY A 51 3.64 -3.35 -2.70
N SER A 52 4.12 -2.41 -1.91
CA SER A 52 3.55 -2.13 -0.57
C SER A 52 2.15 -1.51 -0.64
N TRP A 53 1.77 -0.92 -1.78
CA TRP A 53 0.39 -0.47 -1.99
C TRP A 53 -0.61 -1.64 -2.03
N ASP A 54 -0.22 -2.79 -2.59
CA ASP A 54 -1.07 -3.99 -2.63
C ASP A 54 -1.44 -4.50 -1.22
N GLU A 55 -0.66 -4.17 -0.20
CA GLU A 55 -1.00 -4.48 1.20
C GLU A 55 -2.16 -3.63 1.72
N VAL A 56 -2.19 -2.34 1.35
CA VAL A 56 -3.28 -1.41 1.69
C VAL A 56 -4.57 -1.85 1.01
N GLU A 57 -4.50 -2.20 -0.28
CA GLU A 57 -5.67 -2.68 -1.03
C GLU A 57 -6.22 -3.97 -0.43
N ARG A 58 -5.34 -4.94 -0.11
CA ARG A 58 -5.73 -6.17 0.55
C ARG A 58 -6.37 -5.93 1.91
N ALA A 59 -5.85 -4.99 2.71
CA ALA A 59 -6.42 -4.63 4.00
C ALA A 59 -7.83 -4.00 3.87
N PHE A 60 -8.04 -3.16 2.86
CA PHE A 60 -9.37 -2.63 2.53
C PHE A 60 -10.35 -3.74 2.16
N TYR A 61 -9.96 -4.67 1.28
CA TYR A 61 -10.82 -5.82 0.92
C TYR A 61 -11.13 -6.75 2.11
N ARG A 62 -10.29 -6.75 3.14
CA ARG A 62 -10.53 -7.48 4.41
C ARG A 62 -11.37 -6.69 5.43
N GLY A 63 -11.74 -5.45 5.12
CA GLY A 63 -12.46 -4.55 6.04
C GLY A 63 -11.62 -4.02 7.19
N GLN A 64 -10.29 -4.09 7.09
CA GLN A 64 -9.37 -3.53 8.10
C GLN A 64 -9.14 -2.02 7.89
N LEU A 65 -9.46 -1.51 6.71
CA LEU A 65 -9.51 -0.09 6.37
C LEU A 65 -10.93 0.29 5.95
N THR A 66 -11.34 1.48 6.34
CA THR A 66 -12.55 2.14 5.86
C THR A 66 -12.32 2.80 4.50
N GLU A 67 -13.42 3.12 3.81
CA GLU A 67 -13.37 3.86 2.54
C GLU A 67 -12.72 5.24 2.71
N ASP A 68 -13.02 5.94 3.81
CA ASP A 68 -12.43 7.26 4.11
C ASP A 68 -10.91 7.19 4.33
N GLU A 69 -10.43 6.14 5.01
CA GLU A 69 -8.99 5.93 5.23
C GLU A 69 -8.28 5.63 3.91
N LEU A 70 -8.86 4.76 3.07
CA LEU A 70 -8.32 4.47 1.75
C LEU A 70 -8.31 5.70 0.85
N ALA A 71 -9.39 6.47 0.83
CA ALA A 71 -9.51 7.69 0.02
C ALA A 71 -8.42 8.72 0.36
N ARG A 72 -8.10 8.89 1.65
CA ARG A 72 -7.00 9.77 2.09
C ARG A 72 -5.63 9.28 1.63
N LEU A 73 -5.38 7.97 1.68
CA LEU A 73 -4.14 7.38 1.18
C LEU A 73 -4.02 7.53 -0.34
N MET A 74 -5.13 7.36 -1.07
CA MET A 74 -5.18 7.57 -2.52
C MET A 74 -4.93 9.03 -2.90
N ASP A 75 -5.56 9.98 -2.22
CA ASP A 75 -5.36 11.42 -2.47
C ASP A 75 -3.89 11.81 -2.27
N LYS A 76 -3.28 11.36 -1.18
CA LYS A 76 -1.86 11.60 -0.88
C LYS A 76 -0.90 11.02 -1.94
N ASN A 77 -1.27 9.90 -2.55
CA ASN A 77 -0.42 9.15 -3.48
C ASN A 77 -0.90 9.25 -4.94
N LYS A 78 -1.82 10.16 -5.24
CA LYS A 78 -2.53 10.23 -6.53
C LYS A 78 -1.60 10.24 -7.73
N ASP A 79 -0.57 11.09 -7.73
CA ASP A 79 0.37 11.18 -8.87
C ASP A 79 1.12 9.87 -9.12
N LYS A 80 1.50 9.17 -8.05
CA LYS A 80 2.20 7.88 -8.14
C LYS A 80 1.25 6.77 -8.61
N LEU A 81 0.00 6.78 -8.14
CA LEU A 81 -1.05 5.87 -8.57
C LEU A 81 -1.37 6.05 -10.06
N GLU A 82 -1.50 7.29 -10.53
CA GLU A 82 -1.70 7.59 -11.94
C GLU A 82 -0.53 7.12 -12.81
N GLN A 83 0.71 7.28 -12.31
CA GLN A 83 1.90 6.78 -13.01
C GLN A 83 1.94 5.25 -13.08
N ALA A 84 1.63 4.56 -11.98
CA ALA A 84 1.57 3.11 -11.94
C ALA A 84 0.50 2.56 -12.89
N ALA A 85 -0.70 3.15 -12.90
CA ALA A 85 -1.78 2.76 -13.80
C ALA A 85 -1.44 2.93 -15.29
N ARG A 86 -0.61 3.92 -15.65
CA ARG A 86 -0.12 4.12 -17.04
C ARG A 86 0.98 3.14 -17.44
N SER A 87 1.64 2.53 -16.47
CA SER A 87 2.81 1.66 -16.68
C SER A 87 2.46 0.18 -16.66
N ALA A 88 1.24 -0.17 -16.26
CA ALA A 88 0.69 -1.53 -16.20
C ALA A 88 0.15 -2.02 -17.55
#